data_AF-A0A533WAN3-F1
#
_entry.id   AF-A0A533WAN3-F1
#
_cell.length_a   1.000
_cell.length_b   1.000
_cell.length_c   1.000
_cell.angle_alpha   90.00
_cell.angle_beta   90.00
_cell.angle_gamma   90.00
#
_symmetry.space_group_name_H-M   'P 1'
#
loop_
_entity.id
_entity.type
_entity.pdbx_description
1 polymer ?
#
loop_
_entity_poly.entity_id
_entity_poly.type
_entity_poly.pdbx_seq_one_letter_code
_entity_poly.pdbx_strand_id
1 'polypeptide(L)'
;MSKRKSNETSRLAMVLAALSVAGMLAGSIFATTMIVSARTLQSAYAESYNSSPQQQQMYGEKSNSTKGDDSKSQSTSMGANASMSAGASYKHSYPKEKTDDKIPFTVHAENHLYKPGDKVTLEGSILSSLGSQITGGITNVKLNVTDNKGNTTAQKDAAVDGSGEFMTSFDLPANAEQGAYTINAIIDVKADILGTLGASIKSKLETFAKFEVISPNAFAVKAEGKDFKVDIASNSTVKNEEFNEQAKKISFHVEGQTGTRGVTQITIPKALLSGEITVSIDGKVIPPESSDVAVVSDNDQNMTLEINYHHSEHTIEVSGTSVVPEFPISALILAAAIGSVMAIVAITCRKSGINGFQSKSK
;
A
#
# COMPACT_ATOMS: atom_id res chain seq x y z
N MET A 1 -15.48 -49.81 -66.05
CA MET A 1 -14.57 -50.69 -65.27
C MET A 1 -13.27 -49.90 -65.12
N SER A 2 -12.86 -49.29 -64.02
CA SER A 2 -13.18 -49.28 -62.58
C SER A 2 -12.61 -47.95 -62.02
N LYS A 3 -13.36 -47.15 -61.21
CA LYS A 3 -13.09 -46.81 -59.79
C LYS A 3 -11.60 -46.92 -59.37
N ARG A 4 -10.95 -45.99 -58.64
CA ARG A 4 -11.36 -45.12 -57.52
C ARG A 4 -10.13 -44.31 -57.04
N LYS A 5 -10.32 -43.04 -56.62
CA LYS A 5 -9.72 -42.27 -55.49
C LYS A 5 -9.56 -40.79 -55.91
N SER A 6 -10.51 -39.91 -55.56
CA SER A 6 -10.69 -39.25 -54.24
C SER A 6 -9.65 -38.14 -54.04
N ASN A 7 -9.98 -36.90 -54.39
CA ASN A 7 -10.45 -35.84 -53.47
C ASN A 7 -9.38 -35.37 -52.48
N GLU A 8 -8.73 -34.24 -52.79
CA GLU A 8 -8.41 -33.12 -51.87
C GLU A 8 -7.53 -32.09 -52.60
N THR A 9 -8.14 -31.19 -53.38
CA THR A 9 -7.49 -29.96 -53.89
C THR A 9 -8.57 -28.97 -54.31
N SER A 10 -9.29 -28.40 -53.34
CA SER A 10 -10.14 -27.21 -53.56
C SER A 10 -10.68 -26.66 -52.24
N ARG A 11 -9.80 -26.13 -51.38
CA ARG A 11 -10.13 -25.12 -50.35
C ARG A 11 -8.86 -24.43 -49.89
N LEU A 12 -8.44 -23.36 -50.59
CA LEU A 12 -7.61 -22.27 -50.06
C LEU A 12 -7.47 -21.18 -51.14
N ALA A 13 -8.60 -20.57 -51.47
CA ALA A 13 -8.69 -19.34 -52.25
C ALA A 13 -9.32 -18.26 -51.35
N MET A 14 -8.47 -17.38 -50.82
CA MET A 14 -8.67 -16.14 -50.01
C MET A 14 -7.52 -16.17 -49.00
N VAL A 15 -6.46 -15.36 -49.08
CA VAL A 15 -6.40 -13.90 -49.12
C VAL A 15 -5.05 -13.52 -49.75
N LEU A 16 -5.07 -12.85 -50.90
CA LEU A 16 -3.84 -12.31 -51.52
C LEU A 16 -4.17 -11.03 -52.30
N ALA A 17 -4.12 -9.90 -51.59
CA ALA A 17 -4.03 -8.53 -52.12
C ALA A 17 -3.67 -7.64 -50.91
N ALA A 18 -2.65 -6.79 -50.88
CA ALA A 18 -1.79 -6.26 -51.91
C ALA A 18 -0.41 -5.93 -51.29
N LEU A 19 0.65 -6.22 -52.04
CA LEU A 19 2.00 -5.72 -51.79
C LEU A 19 2.29 -4.72 -52.93
N SER A 20 2.43 -3.43 -52.63
CA SER A 20 3.07 -2.47 -53.53
C SER A 20 4.20 -1.77 -52.78
N VAL A 21 5.35 -1.73 -53.45
CA VAL A 21 6.70 -1.46 -52.96
C VAL A 21 7.03 0.04 -52.98
N ALA A 22 7.97 0.41 -52.08
CA ALA A 22 8.84 1.60 -52.05
C ALA A 22 8.23 2.94 -51.58
N GLY A 23 8.89 3.74 -50.73
CA GLY A 23 10.20 3.61 -50.09
C GLY A 23 10.62 4.92 -49.41
N MET A 24 11.38 4.82 -48.32
CA MET A 24 12.43 5.74 -47.79
C MET A 24 12.73 5.29 -46.35
N LEU A 25 13.79 4.50 -46.11
CA LEU A 25 15.15 4.92 -45.71
C LEU A 25 15.15 5.78 -44.43
N ALA A 26 15.85 5.51 -43.33
CA ALA A 26 16.80 4.46 -42.96
C ALA A 26 16.98 4.57 -41.41
N GLY A 27 17.14 3.43 -40.72
CA GLY A 27 17.35 3.40 -39.26
C GLY A 27 17.18 2.00 -38.68
N SER A 28 18.13 1.12 -39.01
CA SER A 28 18.27 -0.30 -38.63
C SER A 28 18.07 -0.59 -37.13
N ILE A 29 17.16 -1.50 -36.75
CA ILE A 29 17.36 -2.96 -36.47
C ILE A 29 18.26 -3.16 -35.22
N PHE A 30 17.74 -3.53 -34.04
CA PHE A 30 17.16 -4.84 -33.69
C PHE A 30 16.02 -4.70 -32.65
N ALA A 31 14.81 -5.12 -33.00
CA ALA A 31 13.80 -5.56 -32.05
C ALA A 31 13.60 -7.05 -32.29
N THR A 32 14.37 -7.89 -31.58
CA THR A 32 14.09 -9.32 -31.55
C THR A 32 13.10 -9.57 -30.43
N THR A 33 11.86 -9.81 -30.83
CA THR A 33 10.77 -10.27 -29.98
C THR A 33 11.19 -11.57 -29.28
N MET A 34 11.48 -11.52 -27.98
CA MET A 34 11.41 -12.71 -27.13
C MET A 34 9.99 -12.81 -26.61
N ILE A 35 9.15 -13.55 -27.33
CA ILE A 35 7.93 -14.13 -26.76
C ILE A 35 8.41 -15.24 -25.82
N VAL A 36 8.70 -14.91 -24.56
CA VAL A 36 8.80 -15.91 -23.51
C VAL A 36 7.36 -16.28 -23.15
N SER A 37 6.97 -17.48 -23.58
CA SER A 37 5.67 -18.07 -23.31
C SER A 37 5.31 -18.01 -21.82
N ALA A 38 4.11 -17.52 -21.52
CA ALA A 38 3.51 -17.31 -20.20
C ALA A 38 3.37 -18.57 -19.29
N ARG A 39 4.05 -19.68 -19.59
CA ARG A 39 4.03 -20.91 -18.79
C ARG A 39 5.23 -21.09 -17.86
N THR A 40 6.28 -20.27 -17.97
CA THR A 40 7.46 -20.34 -17.09
C THR A 40 7.51 -19.28 -15.99
N LEU A 41 6.52 -18.38 -15.92
CA LEU A 41 6.45 -17.30 -14.91
C LEU A 41 5.78 -17.71 -13.59
N GLN A 42 5.23 -18.93 -13.50
CA GLN A 42 4.64 -19.44 -12.26
C GLN A 42 5.70 -19.77 -11.19
N SER A 43 6.93 -20.11 -11.59
CA SER A 43 7.98 -20.59 -10.69
C SER A 43 8.89 -19.49 -10.13
N ALA A 44 8.95 -18.31 -10.76
CA ALA A 44 9.81 -17.21 -10.29
C ALA A 44 9.17 -16.36 -9.17
N TYR A 45 7.86 -16.53 -8.90
CA TYR A 45 7.12 -15.70 -7.94
C TYR A 45 7.07 -16.30 -6.53
N ALA A 46 7.55 -17.53 -6.33
CA ALA A 46 7.55 -18.20 -5.03
C ALA A 46 8.80 -17.87 -4.18
N GLU A 47 9.84 -17.25 -4.73
CA GLU A 47 11.15 -17.16 -4.07
C GLU A 47 11.51 -15.78 -3.50
N SER A 48 10.79 -14.69 -3.80
CA SER A 48 11.18 -13.34 -3.34
C SER A 48 10.66 -12.94 -1.94
N TYR A 49 9.80 -13.75 -1.31
CA TYR A 49 9.24 -13.45 0.03
C TYR A 49 9.54 -14.54 1.07
N ASN A 50 10.74 -15.13 1.04
CA ASN A 50 11.17 -16.05 2.10
C ASN A 50 11.90 -15.29 3.24
N SER A 51 11.13 -14.58 4.06
CA SER A 51 11.56 -14.21 5.41
C SER A 51 10.88 -15.14 6.41
N SER A 52 11.60 -16.18 6.79
CA SER A 52 11.20 -17.20 7.77
C SER A 52 10.94 -16.58 9.16
N PRO A 53 9.87 -16.97 9.89
CA PRO A 53 9.63 -16.51 11.25
C PRO A 53 10.61 -17.18 12.22
N GLN A 54 11.50 -16.39 12.84
CA GLN A 54 12.32 -16.87 13.96
C GLN A 54 11.42 -17.11 15.19
N GLN A 55 11.21 -18.38 15.52
CA GLN A 55 10.73 -18.80 16.84
C GLN A 55 11.85 -18.56 17.87
N GLN A 56 11.68 -17.61 18.79
CA GLN A 56 12.51 -17.55 19.99
C GLN A 56 11.81 -18.31 21.13
N GLN A 57 12.38 -19.46 21.47
CA GLN A 57 12.05 -20.23 22.66
C GLN A 57 12.53 -19.47 23.90
N MET A 58 11.59 -19.19 24.81
CA MET A 58 11.86 -18.74 26.17
C MET A 58 12.51 -19.88 26.97
N TYR A 59 13.81 -19.78 27.23
CA TYR A 59 14.47 -20.52 28.31
C TYR A 59 14.64 -19.57 29.49
N GLY A 60 13.91 -19.84 30.57
CA GLY A 60 14.11 -19.18 31.85
C GLY A 60 15.30 -19.81 32.57
N GLU A 61 16.25 -18.99 33.00
CA GLU A 61 17.24 -19.41 33.98
C GLU A 61 17.42 -18.33 35.06
N LYS A 62 17.34 -18.79 36.30
CA LYS A 62 17.33 -18.02 37.53
C LYS A 62 18.75 -17.57 37.91
N SER A 63 18.85 -16.32 38.35
CA SER A 63 19.67 -15.79 39.46
C SER A 63 21.05 -16.41 39.75
N ASN A 64 22.11 -15.58 39.80
CA ASN A 64 22.67 -15.14 41.08
C ASN A 64 23.71 -13.99 40.96
N SER A 65 23.57 -13.01 41.85
CA SER A 65 24.58 -12.21 42.58
C SER A 65 26.04 -12.18 42.10
N THR A 66 26.66 -10.98 42.01
CA THR A 66 27.48 -10.36 43.09
C THR A 66 28.10 -8.99 42.68
N LYS A 67 27.99 -8.04 43.63
CA LYS A 67 28.67 -6.73 43.89
C LYS A 67 29.90 -6.28 43.08
N GLY A 68 30.00 -4.95 42.88
CA GLY A 68 31.27 -4.20 42.98
C GLY A 68 31.33 -2.82 42.31
N ASP A 69 31.13 -1.76 43.11
CA ASP A 69 31.72 -0.39 43.09
C ASP A 69 31.55 0.65 41.94
N ASP A 70 30.78 1.69 42.31
CA ASP A 70 31.11 3.12 42.40
C ASP A 70 31.97 3.82 41.32
N SER A 71 31.37 4.79 40.60
CA SER A 71 31.72 6.23 40.71
C SER A 71 30.79 7.20 39.94
N LYS A 72 29.98 7.94 40.73
CA LYS A 72 29.52 9.36 40.63
C LYS A 72 29.63 10.13 39.30
N SER A 73 28.49 10.71 38.85
CA SER A 73 28.25 12.17 38.94
C SER A 73 26.76 12.54 38.72
N GLN A 74 26.34 13.58 39.46
CA GLN A 74 24.99 14.12 39.66
C GLN A 74 24.40 14.85 38.42
N SER A 75 23.06 14.86 38.26
CA SER A 75 22.22 16.00 38.69
C SER A 75 20.74 15.90 38.27
N THR A 76 19.85 16.01 39.27
CA THR A 76 18.54 16.73 39.30
C THR A 76 17.52 16.48 38.18
N SER A 77 16.46 15.71 38.46
CA SER A 77 15.12 16.17 38.92
C SER A 77 14.21 16.70 37.83
N MET A 78 13.12 15.99 37.55
CA MET A 78 11.75 16.50 37.67
C MET A 78 10.80 15.34 37.36
N GLY A 79 9.92 15.04 38.30
CA GLY A 79 8.83 14.11 38.06
C GLY A 79 7.89 14.68 37.01
N ALA A 80 7.56 13.84 36.03
CA ALA A 80 6.33 13.98 35.28
C ALA A 80 5.70 12.60 35.26
N ASN A 81 4.55 12.48 35.94
CA ASN A 81 3.58 11.43 35.67
C ASN A 81 3.17 11.57 34.20
N ALA A 82 3.84 10.84 33.32
CA ALA A 82 3.36 10.57 31.98
C ALA A 82 2.84 9.14 32.02
N SER A 83 1.52 9.01 32.15
CA SER A 83 0.80 7.83 31.70
C SER A 83 1.16 7.65 30.22
N MET A 84 2.13 6.78 29.94
CA MET A 84 2.38 6.30 28.60
C MET A 84 1.28 5.30 28.27
N SER A 85 0.19 5.79 27.67
CA SER A 85 -0.60 4.95 26.78
C SER A 85 0.17 4.90 25.46
N ALA A 86 1.07 3.92 25.34
CA ALA A 86 1.67 3.55 24.07
C ALA A 86 0.63 2.72 23.31
N GLY A 87 -0.29 3.38 22.59
CA GLY A 87 -1.10 2.71 21.58
C GLY A 87 -0.21 2.37 20.40
N ALA A 88 0.08 1.08 20.18
CA ALA A 88 0.91 0.64 19.06
C ALA A 88 0.14 0.88 17.75
N SER A 89 0.60 1.82 16.92
CA SER A 89 0.02 2.09 15.61
C SER A 89 0.66 1.18 14.56
N TYR A 90 -0.13 0.70 13.60
CA TYR A 90 0.39 0.01 12.40
C TYR A 90 1.39 0.91 11.66
N LYS A 91 2.33 0.27 10.94
CA LYS A 91 3.33 0.96 10.11
C LYS A 91 2.68 1.79 9.01
N HIS A 92 3.33 2.85 8.57
CA HIS A 92 2.80 3.78 7.55
C HIS A 92 3.29 3.48 6.12
N SER A 93 4.00 2.36 5.92
CA SER A 93 4.51 1.97 4.61
C SER A 93 4.78 0.47 4.55
N TYR A 94 4.67 -0.11 3.35
CA TYR A 94 5.05 -1.51 3.10
C TYR A 94 6.57 -1.70 3.10
N PRO A 95 7.06 -2.89 3.50
CA PRO A 95 8.46 -3.23 3.30
C PRO A 95 8.76 -3.29 1.79
N LYS A 96 9.80 -2.56 1.37
CA LYS A 96 10.32 -2.61 -0.01
C LYS A 96 11.45 -3.63 -0.08
N GLU A 97 11.56 -4.39 -1.17
CA GLU A 97 12.70 -5.30 -1.34
C GLU A 97 13.98 -4.47 -1.44
N LYS A 98 15.01 -4.93 -0.72
CA LYS A 98 16.33 -4.29 -0.75
C LYS A 98 17.22 -5.06 -1.69
N THR A 99 18.12 -4.34 -2.35
CA THR A 99 19.12 -4.97 -3.18
C THR A 99 20.09 -5.81 -2.34
N ASP A 100 20.46 -6.97 -2.87
CA ASP A 100 21.54 -7.80 -2.36
C ASP A 100 22.30 -8.48 -3.52
N ASP A 101 23.26 -9.35 -3.22
CA ASP A 101 24.06 -10.01 -4.25
C ASP A 101 23.23 -10.90 -5.21
N LYS A 102 22.08 -11.38 -4.76
CA LYS A 102 21.13 -12.20 -5.55
C LYS A 102 20.17 -11.31 -6.33
N ILE A 103 19.72 -10.20 -5.75
CA ILE A 103 18.81 -9.23 -6.34
C ILE A 103 19.50 -7.87 -6.44
N PRO A 104 20.42 -7.68 -7.40
CA PRO A 104 21.22 -6.45 -7.49
C PRO A 104 20.46 -5.29 -8.14
N PHE A 105 19.24 -5.51 -8.61
CA PHE A 105 18.39 -4.50 -9.24
C PHE A 105 16.94 -4.73 -8.86
N THR A 106 16.35 -3.76 -8.16
CA THR A 106 14.97 -3.80 -7.70
C THR A 106 14.14 -2.69 -8.36
N VAL A 107 12.83 -2.92 -8.46
CA VAL A 107 11.84 -1.90 -8.81
C VAL A 107 10.57 -2.21 -8.04
N HIS A 108 9.90 -1.18 -7.54
CA HIS A 108 8.62 -1.29 -6.85
C HIS A 108 7.74 -0.09 -7.19
N ALA A 109 6.43 -0.26 -7.02
CA ALA A 109 5.53 0.86 -6.93
C ALA A 109 5.40 1.27 -5.45
N GLU A 110 5.15 2.55 -5.18
CA GLU A 110 4.99 3.07 -3.81
C GLU A 110 3.86 2.36 -3.04
N ASN A 111 2.75 2.05 -3.73
CA ASN A 111 1.62 1.29 -3.22
C ASN A 111 1.39 0.01 -4.03
N HIS A 112 0.77 -1.02 -3.43
CA HIS A 112 0.36 -2.23 -4.16
C HIS A 112 -0.97 -2.04 -4.91
N LEU A 113 -1.81 -1.11 -4.47
CA LEU A 113 -3.11 -0.79 -5.04
C LEU A 113 -3.20 0.68 -5.42
N TYR A 114 -3.73 0.93 -6.61
CA TYR A 114 -4.05 2.26 -7.13
C TYR A 114 -5.47 2.28 -7.70
N LYS A 115 -6.06 3.46 -7.75
CA LYS A 115 -7.34 3.72 -8.40
C LYS A 115 -7.09 4.31 -9.80
N PRO A 116 -8.01 4.14 -10.76
CA PRO A 116 -7.95 4.89 -12.00
C PRO A 116 -7.86 6.40 -11.74
N GLY A 117 -6.94 7.08 -12.42
CA GLY A 117 -6.65 8.50 -12.19
C GLY A 117 -5.56 8.80 -11.15
N ASP A 118 -5.11 7.80 -10.38
CA ASP A 118 -4.06 8.02 -9.37
C ASP A 118 -2.69 8.30 -10.01
N LYS A 119 -1.87 9.07 -9.31
CA LYS A 119 -0.44 9.17 -9.59
C LYS A 119 0.26 7.93 -9.05
N VAL A 120 0.98 7.24 -9.93
CA VAL A 120 1.82 6.09 -9.58
C VAL A 120 3.26 6.56 -9.48
N THR A 121 3.87 6.34 -8.31
CA THR A 121 5.30 6.53 -8.10
C THR A 121 6.00 5.19 -8.22
N LEU A 122 7.04 5.15 -9.06
CA LEU A 122 7.91 4.00 -9.24
C LEU A 122 9.29 4.33 -8.69
N GLU A 123 9.86 3.40 -7.95
CA GLU A 123 11.14 3.55 -7.29
C GLU A 123 11.93 2.25 -7.33
N GLY A 124 13.23 2.34 -7.11
CA GLY A 124 14.06 1.14 -6.99
C GLY A 124 15.50 1.48 -6.73
N SER A 125 16.30 0.43 -6.65
CA SER A 125 17.72 0.56 -6.32
C SER A 125 18.55 -0.40 -7.15
N ILE A 126 19.78 0.02 -7.40
CA ILE A 126 20.78 -0.77 -8.11
C ILE A 126 22.00 -0.90 -7.21
N LEU A 127 22.41 -2.14 -6.96
CA LEU A 127 23.58 -2.43 -6.15
C LEU A 127 24.84 -1.93 -6.84
N SER A 128 25.70 -1.25 -6.10
CA SER A 128 26.95 -0.66 -6.62
C SER A 128 27.88 -1.70 -7.26
N SER A 129 27.81 -2.97 -6.82
CA SER A 129 28.58 -4.08 -7.39
C SER A 129 28.14 -4.45 -8.82
N LEU A 130 26.90 -4.18 -9.20
CA LEU A 130 26.45 -4.31 -10.58
C LEU A 130 26.89 -3.09 -11.41
N GLY A 131 26.77 -1.89 -10.84
CA GLY A 131 27.19 -0.65 -11.49
C GLY A 131 28.68 -0.61 -11.83
N SER A 132 29.55 -1.17 -10.97
CA SER A 132 31.00 -1.22 -11.20
C SER A 132 31.42 -2.12 -12.36
N GLN A 133 30.54 -3.04 -12.79
CA GLN A 133 30.79 -3.95 -13.91
C GLN A 133 30.42 -3.35 -15.26
N ILE A 134 29.82 -2.16 -15.27
CA ILE A 134 29.39 -1.44 -16.47
C ILE A 134 30.27 -0.20 -16.63
N THR A 135 31.07 -0.18 -17.69
CA THR A 135 31.97 0.95 -17.97
C THR A 135 31.17 2.24 -18.15
N GLY A 136 31.55 3.32 -17.44
CA GLY A 136 30.80 4.58 -17.44
C GLY A 136 29.65 4.62 -16.42
N GLY A 137 29.45 3.54 -15.66
CA GLY A 137 28.43 3.45 -14.62
C GLY A 137 27.01 3.35 -15.17
N ILE A 138 26.05 3.41 -14.26
CA ILE A 138 24.62 3.41 -14.57
C ILE A 138 24.07 4.78 -14.23
N THR A 139 23.44 5.42 -15.21
CA THR A 139 22.93 6.80 -15.07
C THR A 139 21.43 6.90 -15.30
N ASN A 140 20.82 5.90 -15.94
CA ASN A 140 19.41 5.92 -16.28
C ASN A 140 18.81 4.51 -16.29
N VAL A 141 17.53 4.43 -15.93
CA VAL A 141 16.67 3.24 -16.03
C VAL A 141 15.47 3.58 -16.89
N LYS A 142 15.15 2.70 -17.83
CA LYS A 142 13.93 2.73 -18.64
C LYS A 142 12.86 1.88 -17.97
N LEU A 143 11.71 2.47 -17.69
CA LEU A 143 10.55 1.80 -17.10
C LEU A 143 9.43 1.73 -18.12
N ASN A 144 9.01 0.51 -18.44
CA ASN A 144 7.85 0.22 -19.26
C ASN A 144 6.76 -0.35 -18.36
N VAL A 145 5.57 0.26 -18.40
CA VAL A 145 4.40 -0.22 -17.66
C VAL A 145 3.39 -0.78 -18.66
N THR A 146 2.91 -1.99 -18.41
CA THR A 146 1.86 -2.63 -19.21
C THR A 146 0.67 -3.00 -18.36
N ASP A 147 -0.54 -2.79 -18.88
CA ASP A 147 -1.78 -3.25 -18.25
C ASP A 147 -1.94 -4.79 -18.35
N ASN A 148 -3.03 -5.30 -17.77
CA ASN A 148 -3.38 -6.72 -17.78
C ASN A 148 -3.75 -7.29 -19.17
N LYS A 149 -3.95 -6.43 -20.18
CA LYS A 149 -4.19 -6.81 -21.58
C LYS A 149 -2.90 -6.78 -22.40
N GLY A 150 -1.78 -6.35 -21.80
CA GLY A 150 -0.48 -6.21 -22.45
C GLY A 150 -0.29 -4.90 -23.19
N ASN A 151 -1.17 -3.91 -23.02
CA ASN A 151 -0.99 -2.59 -23.62
C ASN A 151 0.00 -1.77 -22.80
N THR A 152 0.91 -1.07 -23.46
CA THR A 152 1.83 -0.14 -22.79
C THR A 152 1.06 1.10 -22.31
N THR A 153 1.05 1.33 -21.00
CA THR A 153 0.36 2.46 -20.36
C THR A 153 1.31 3.61 -20.02
N ALA A 154 2.58 3.32 -19.77
CA ALA A 154 3.61 4.32 -19.56
C ALA A 154 4.99 3.84 -20.04
N GLN A 155 5.78 4.78 -20.54
CA GLN A 155 7.22 4.63 -20.74
C GLN A 155 7.90 5.83 -20.09
N LYS A 156 8.83 5.57 -19.17
CA LYS A 156 9.53 6.60 -18.39
C LYS A 156 11.01 6.31 -18.34
N ASP A 157 11.78 7.38 -18.33
CA ASP A 157 13.19 7.37 -17.94
C ASP A 157 13.30 7.84 -16.48
N ALA A 158 14.18 7.22 -15.72
CA ALA A 158 14.50 7.59 -14.35
C ALA A 158 16.01 7.71 -14.19
N ALA A 159 16.47 8.92 -13.86
CA ALA A 159 17.87 9.15 -13.54
C ALA A 159 18.25 8.39 -12.27
N VAL A 160 19.44 7.78 -12.28
CA VAL A 160 20.00 7.06 -11.13
C VAL A 160 20.92 8.01 -10.38
N ASP A 161 20.72 8.11 -9.07
CA ASP A 161 21.52 8.98 -8.21
C ASP A 161 22.85 8.34 -7.78
N GLY A 162 23.63 9.07 -6.99
CA GLY A 162 24.94 8.60 -6.52
C GLY A 162 24.89 7.39 -5.56
N SER A 163 23.73 7.11 -4.97
CA SER A 163 23.46 5.93 -4.14
C SER A 163 23.00 4.72 -4.95
N GLY A 164 22.72 4.89 -6.24
CA GLY A 164 22.13 3.84 -7.07
C GLY A 164 20.61 3.77 -6.95
N GLU A 165 19.96 4.76 -6.33
CA GLU A 165 18.50 4.85 -6.22
C GLU A 165 17.94 5.62 -7.42
N PHE A 166 16.70 5.30 -7.79
CA PHE A 166 15.98 6.01 -8.83
C PHE A 166 14.50 6.11 -8.49
N MET A 167 13.86 7.16 -9.00
CA MET A 167 12.44 7.40 -8.80
C MET A 167 11.85 8.12 -10.02
N THR A 168 10.63 7.75 -10.41
CA THR A 168 9.84 8.45 -11.41
C THR A 168 8.35 8.34 -11.11
N SER A 169 7.51 9.13 -11.78
CA SER A 169 6.06 9.01 -11.62
C SER A 169 5.31 9.23 -12.92
N PHE A 170 4.10 8.70 -12.99
CA PHE A 170 3.15 8.90 -14.07
C PHE A 170 1.73 8.89 -13.53
N ASP A 171 0.80 9.52 -14.24
CA ASP A 171 -0.61 9.53 -13.87
C ASP A 171 -1.33 8.41 -14.62
N LEU A 172 -2.08 7.58 -13.90
CA LEU A 172 -3.00 6.62 -14.52
C LEU A 172 -4.12 7.39 -15.22
N PRO A 173 -4.58 6.92 -16.39
CA PRO A 173 -5.75 7.52 -17.00
C PRO A 173 -6.99 7.30 -16.12
N ALA A 174 -7.94 8.24 -16.15
CA ALA A 174 -9.16 8.15 -15.36
C ALA A 174 -10.03 6.93 -15.72
N ASN A 175 -9.85 6.38 -16.92
CA ASN A 175 -10.45 5.15 -17.41
C ASN A 175 -9.46 3.98 -17.46
N ALA A 176 -8.43 3.99 -16.61
CA ALA A 176 -7.47 2.89 -16.52
C ALA A 176 -8.18 1.55 -16.34
N GLU A 177 -7.70 0.55 -17.08
CA GLU A 177 -8.18 -0.81 -16.97
C GLU A 177 -7.91 -1.34 -15.56
N GLN A 178 -8.87 -2.08 -15.01
CA GLN A 178 -8.70 -2.68 -13.69
C GLN A 178 -7.95 -4.01 -13.80
N GLY A 179 -7.10 -4.30 -12.82
CA GLY A 179 -6.32 -5.53 -12.68
C GLY A 179 -4.82 -5.28 -12.53
N ALA A 180 -4.03 -6.34 -12.73
CA ALA A 180 -2.60 -6.32 -12.49
C ALA A 180 -1.81 -5.64 -13.61
N TYR A 181 -1.02 -4.64 -13.24
CA TYR A 181 -0.08 -3.93 -14.11
C TYR A 181 1.31 -4.46 -13.85
N THR A 182 2.11 -4.58 -14.91
CA THR A 182 3.50 -5.03 -14.83
C THR A 182 4.43 -3.86 -15.11
N ILE A 183 5.39 -3.66 -14.22
CA ILE A 183 6.51 -2.76 -14.39
C ILE A 183 7.67 -3.60 -14.89
N ASN A 184 8.27 -3.18 -15.99
CA ASN A 184 9.50 -3.72 -16.52
C ASN A 184 10.56 -2.62 -16.50
N ALA A 185 11.55 -2.76 -15.62
CA ALA A 185 12.64 -1.81 -15.47
C ALA A 185 13.91 -2.36 -16.13
N ILE A 186 14.54 -1.57 -16.97
CA ILE A 186 15.70 -1.93 -17.79
C ILE A 186 16.78 -0.88 -17.59
N ILE A 187 17.98 -1.29 -17.17
CA ILE A 187 19.14 -0.41 -17.09
C ILE A 187 19.54 0.03 -18.51
N ASP A 188 19.65 1.33 -18.75
CA ASP A 188 19.98 1.87 -20.07
C ASP A 188 21.49 1.80 -20.32
N VAL A 189 21.92 0.75 -21.02
CA VAL A 189 23.33 0.52 -21.37
C VAL A 189 23.57 0.84 -22.84
N LYS A 190 24.66 1.57 -23.12
CA LYS A 190 25.07 1.85 -24.51
C LYS A 190 25.34 0.56 -25.28
N ALA A 191 24.99 0.54 -26.57
CA ALA A 191 25.03 -0.67 -27.39
C ALA A 191 26.43 -1.30 -27.52
N ASP A 192 27.47 -0.47 -27.57
CA ASP A 192 28.88 -0.90 -27.60
C ASP A 192 29.28 -1.63 -26.31
N ILE A 193 28.87 -1.12 -25.14
CA ILE A 193 29.11 -1.77 -23.85
C ILE A 193 28.26 -3.05 -23.76
N LEU A 194 26.97 -2.97 -24.10
CA LEU A 194 26.05 -4.11 -24.03
C LEU A 194 26.56 -5.31 -24.85
N GLY A 195 27.18 -5.08 -26.00
CA GLY A 195 27.80 -6.13 -26.81
C GLY A 195 28.90 -6.90 -26.08
N THR A 196 29.64 -6.23 -25.20
CA THR A 196 30.79 -6.79 -24.46
C THR A 196 30.41 -7.47 -23.14
N LEU A 197 29.23 -7.20 -22.59
CA LEU A 197 28.81 -7.76 -21.30
C LEU A 197 28.58 -9.28 -21.39
N GLY A 198 29.02 -9.98 -20.35
CA GLY A 198 28.75 -11.41 -20.16
C GLY A 198 27.26 -11.67 -19.93
N ALA A 199 26.80 -12.89 -20.26
CA ALA A 199 25.40 -13.28 -20.16
C ALA A 199 24.82 -13.12 -18.74
N SER A 200 25.63 -13.38 -17.71
CA SER A 200 25.25 -13.24 -16.30
C SER A 200 24.98 -11.79 -15.87
N ILE A 201 25.60 -10.81 -16.53
CA ILE A 201 25.35 -9.39 -16.27
C ILE A 201 24.15 -8.92 -17.05
N LYS A 202 24.05 -9.34 -18.32
CA LYS A 202 22.88 -9.06 -19.16
C LYS A 202 21.57 -9.51 -18.50
N SER A 203 21.55 -10.68 -17.87
CA SER A 203 20.36 -11.17 -17.15
C SER A 203 20.02 -10.37 -15.88
N LYS A 204 20.91 -9.49 -15.41
CA LYS A 204 20.71 -8.64 -14.22
C LYS A 204 20.38 -7.19 -14.59
N LEU A 205 20.33 -6.86 -15.88
CA LEU A 205 20.00 -5.50 -16.36
C LEU A 205 18.50 -5.22 -16.41
N GLU A 206 17.69 -6.21 -16.07
CA GLU A 206 16.24 -6.15 -16.18
C GLU A 206 15.61 -6.74 -14.93
N THR A 207 14.56 -6.08 -14.44
CA THR A 207 13.78 -6.54 -13.29
C THR A 207 12.31 -6.18 -13.47
N PHE A 208 11.44 -6.85 -12.71
CA PHE A 208 10.00 -6.75 -12.86
C PHE A 208 9.30 -6.58 -11.52
N ALA A 209 8.24 -5.79 -11.51
CA ALA A 209 7.31 -5.69 -10.39
C ALA A 209 5.87 -5.60 -10.86
N LYS A 210 4.93 -5.70 -9.92
CA LYS A 210 3.50 -5.59 -10.21
C LYS A 210 2.81 -4.70 -9.18
N PHE A 211 1.74 -4.06 -9.63
CA PHE A 211 0.75 -3.39 -8.79
C PHE A 211 -0.64 -3.62 -9.37
N GLU A 212 -1.68 -3.41 -8.58
CA GLU A 212 -3.07 -3.61 -8.94
C GLU A 212 -3.76 -2.25 -9.14
N VAL A 213 -4.54 -2.12 -10.21
CA VAL A 213 -5.43 -0.97 -10.43
C VAL A 213 -6.86 -1.41 -10.18
N ILE A 214 -7.52 -0.87 -9.16
CA ILE A 214 -8.85 -1.32 -8.73
C ILE A 214 -9.71 -0.12 -8.35
N SER A 215 -10.95 -0.12 -8.83
CA SER A 215 -11.94 0.85 -8.37
C SER A 215 -12.56 0.37 -7.05
N PRO A 216 -12.62 1.22 -6.00
CA PRO A 216 -13.22 0.82 -4.75
C PRO A 216 -14.72 0.57 -4.92
N ASN A 217 -15.22 -0.46 -4.25
CA ASN A 217 -16.64 -0.67 -4.05
C ASN A 217 -17.10 0.00 -2.75
N ALA A 218 -18.28 0.62 -2.79
CA ALA A 218 -18.86 1.34 -1.67
C ALA A 218 -19.77 0.43 -0.84
N PHE A 219 -19.38 0.16 0.40
CA PHE A 219 -20.22 -0.47 1.41
C PHE A 219 -20.98 0.59 2.22
N ALA A 220 -22.30 0.62 2.07
CA ALA A 220 -23.16 1.57 2.78
C ALA A 220 -23.47 1.07 4.19
N VAL A 221 -23.22 1.91 5.19
CA VAL A 221 -23.37 1.58 6.61
C VAL A 221 -24.31 2.57 7.29
N LYS A 222 -25.22 2.07 8.12
CA LYS A 222 -26.06 2.91 8.99
C LYS A 222 -25.61 2.73 10.44
N ALA A 223 -25.30 3.84 11.11
CA ALA A 223 -24.95 3.85 12.53
C ALA A 223 -25.50 5.12 13.19
N GLU A 224 -26.12 5.00 14.36
CA GLU A 224 -26.76 6.09 15.10
C GLU A 224 -27.70 6.99 14.26
N GLY A 225 -28.39 6.42 13.27
CA GLY A 225 -29.29 7.15 12.38
C GLY A 225 -28.60 8.02 11.32
N LYS A 226 -27.28 7.87 11.14
CA LYS A 226 -26.49 8.49 10.06
C LYS A 226 -26.08 7.43 9.04
N ASP A 227 -25.94 7.88 7.78
CA ASP A 227 -25.46 7.07 6.68
C ASP A 227 -23.96 7.33 6.45
N PHE A 228 -23.18 6.26 6.39
CA PHE A 228 -21.76 6.26 6.14
C PHE A 228 -21.44 5.42 4.92
N LYS A 229 -20.27 5.69 4.33
CA LYS A 229 -19.74 4.93 3.21
C LYS A 229 -18.34 4.46 3.56
N VAL A 230 -18.13 3.15 3.51
CA VAL A 230 -16.81 2.51 3.63
C VAL A 230 -16.40 2.07 2.24
N ASP A 231 -15.22 2.47 1.78
CA ASP A 231 -14.70 2.07 0.47
C ASP A 231 -13.76 0.87 0.63
N ILE A 232 -13.97 -0.19 -0.14
CA ILE A 232 -13.11 -1.38 -0.17
C ILE A 232 -12.60 -1.58 -1.60
N ALA A 233 -11.28 -1.58 -1.79
CA ALA A 233 -10.62 -1.96 -3.04
C ALA A 233 -9.77 -3.21 -2.78
N SER A 234 -10.03 -4.29 -3.51
CA SER A 234 -9.37 -5.58 -3.28
C SER A 234 -9.12 -6.30 -4.59
N ASN A 235 -7.97 -6.97 -4.71
CA ASN A 235 -7.70 -7.90 -5.82
C ASN A 235 -8.28 -9.30 -5.56
N SER A 236 -8.99 -9.48 -4.45
CA SER A 236 -9.83 -10.63 -4.14
C SER A 236 -11.30 -10.35 -4.45
N THR A 237 -12.11 -11.41 -4.53
CA THR A 237 -13.56 -11.26 -4.52
C THR A 237 -14.01 -10.94 -3.10
N VAL A 238 -14.60 -9.76 -2.89
CA VAL A 238 -15.15 -9.32 -1.60
C VAL A 238 -16.64 -9.70 -1.51
N LYS A 239 -17.06 -10.23 -0.36
CA LYS A 239 -18.46 -10.61 -0.07
C LYS A 239 -18.79 -10.39 1.41
N ASN A 240 -20.09 -10.45 1.73
CA ASN A 240 -20.59 -10.46 3.11
C ASN A 240 -20.06 -9.29 3.96
N GLU A 241 -20.05 -8.09 3.37
CA GLU A 241 -19.68 -6.88 4.07
C GLU A 241 -20.73 -6.55 5.14
N GLU A 242 -20.29 -6.47 6.39
CA GLU A 242 -21.14 -6.23 7.55
C GLU A 242 -20.50 -5.20 8.49
N PHE A 243 -21.35 -4.39 9.12
CA PHE A 243 -20.97 -3.51 10.21
C PHE A 243 -21.76 -3.88 11.45
N ASN A 244 -21.05 -4.19 12.53
CA ASN A 244 -21.63 -4.44 13.85
C ASN A 244 -21.33 -3.24 14.75
N GLU A 245 -22.36 -2.43 15.01
CA GLU A 245 -22.27 -1.20 15.79
C GLU A 245 -21.90 -1.49 17.26
N GLN A 246 -22.49 -2.52 17.87
CA GLN A 246 -22.22 -2.88 19.27
C GLN A 246 -20.79 -3.39 19.46
N ALA A 247 -20.29 -4.18 18.52
CA ALA A 247 -18.94 -4.71 18.53
C ALA A 247 -17.91 -3.72 17.95
N LYS A 248 -18.34 -2.59 17.39
CA LYS A 248 -17.49 -1.59 16.74
C LYS A 248 -16.58 -2.23 15.69
N LYS A 249 -17.19 -2.98 14.77
CA LYS A 249 -16.46 -3.89 13.87
C LYS A 249 -17.04 -3.86 12.47
N ILE A 250 -16.16 -3.76 11.48
CA ILE A 250 -16.45 -4.05 10.08
C ILE A 250 -15.88 -5.44 9.78
N SER A 251 -16.66 -6.31 9.13
CA SER A 251 -16.21 -7.63 8.69
C SER A 251 -16.60 -7.88 7.25
N PHE A 252 -15.76 -8.59 6.52
CA PHE A 252 -16.03 -9.01 5.15
C PHE A 252 -15.21 -10.25 4.79
N HIS A 253 -15.71 -11.00 3.82
CA HIS A 253 -15.06 -12.18 3.28
C HIS A 253 -14.27 -11.81 2.03
N VAL A 254 -13.08 -12.38 1.90
CA VAL A 254 -12.25 -12.28 0.69
C VAL A 254 -11.94 -13.67 0.16
N GLU A 255 -12.08 -13.84 -1.14
CA GLU A 255 -11.79 -15.09 -1.84
C GLU A 255 -10.83 -14.84 -3.01
N GLY A 256 -9.76 -15.62 -3.10
CA GLY A 256 -8.81 -15.54 -4.21
C GLY A 256 -8.12 -16.87 -4.49
N GLN A 257 -7.39 -16.92 -5.61
CA GLN A 257 -6.73 -18.13 -6.06
C GLN A 257 -5.55 -18.53 -5.15
N THR A 258 -5.61 -19.72 -4.57
CA THR A 258 -4.51 -20.26 -3.73
C THR A 258 -3.15 -20.21 -4.43
N GLY A 259 -2.11 -19.86 -3.67
CA GLY A 259 -0.74 -19.74 -4.17
C GLY A 259 -0.42 -18.37 -4.78
N THR A 260 -1.37 -17.43 -4.73
CA THR A 260 -1.14 -16.02 -5.09
C THR A 260 -1.27 -15.13 -3.84
N ARG A 261 -1.09 -13.81 -3.98
CA ARG A 261 -1.20 -12.86 -2.87
C ARG A 261 -2.44 -11.99 -3.02
N GLY A 262 -3.14 -11.79 -1.92
CA GLY A 262 -4.25 -10.86 -1.80
C GLY A 262 -3.83 -9.57 -1.14
N VAL A 263 -4.40 -8.48 -1.62
CA VAL A 263 -4.24 -7.13 -1.07
C VAL A 263 -5.60 -6.46 -1.06
N THR A 264 -5.95 -5.86 0.08
CA THR A 264 -7.19 -5.09 0.26
C THR A 264 -6.90 -3.75 0.92
N GLN A 265 -7.34 -2.67 0.30
CA GLN A 265 -7.45 -1.35 0.91
C GLN A 265 -8.88 -1.12 1.41
N ILE A 266 -9.00 -0.68 2.66
CA ILE A 266 -10.26 -0.25 3.27
C ILE A 266 -10.14 1.19 3.76
N THR A 267 -10.98 2.08 3.24
CA THR A 267 -11.09 3.47 3.69
C THR A 267 -12.33 3.61 4.57
N ILE A 268 -12.10 3.97 5.83
CA ILE A 268 -13.11 4.00 6.89
C ILE A 268 -13.26 5.45 7.37
N PRO A 269 -14.48 6.01 7.37
CA PRO A 269 -14.75 7.28 8.03
C PRO A 269 -14.46 7.19 9.53
N LYS A 270 -13.67 8.13 10.08
CA LYS A 270 -13.37 8.20 11.52
C LYS A 270 -14.61 8.42 12.37
N ALA A 271 -15.59 9.11 11.79
CA ALA A 271 -16.92 9.27 12.35
C ALA A 271 -17.79 8.01 12.24
N LEU A 272 -17.30 6.88 11.71
CA LEU A 272 -17.97 5.58 11.81
C LEU A 272 -17.20 4.68 12.78
N LEU A 273 -15.90 4.58 12.59
CA LEU A 273 -15.02 3.72 13.39
C LEU A 273 -13.68 4.42 13.61
N SER A 274 -13.27 4.55 14.87
CA SER A 274 -12.03 5.23 15.26
C SER A 274 -11.47 4.69 16.58
N GLY A 275 -10.41 5.33 17.07
CA GLY A 275 -9.68 4.90 18.26
C GLY A 275 -8.52 3.96 17.91
N GLU A 276 -8.22 3.04 18.80
CA GLU A 276 -7.21 2.00 18.57
C GLU A 276 -7.80 0.97 17.61
N ILE A 277 -7.23 0.91 16.41
CA ILE A 277 -7.67 0.00 15.36
C ILE A 277 -6.96 -1.33 15.51
N THR A 278 -7.72 -2.41 15.40
CA THR A 278 -7.22 -3.78 15.37
C THR A 278 -7.73 -4.48 14.12
N VAL A 279 -6.83 -5.09 13.36
CA VAL A 279 -7.15 -5.94 12.21
C VAL A 279 -6.98 -7.40 12.60
N SER A 280 -7.95 -8.24 12.23
CA SER A 280 -7.87 -9.70 12.35
C SER A 280 -8.10 -10.38 11.00
N ILE A 281 -7.43 -11.51 10.78
CA ILE A 281 -7.65 -12.40 9.64
C ILE A 281 -7.94 -13.79 10.19
N ASP A 282 -9.11 -14.33 9.87
CA ASP A 282 -9.62 -15.63 10.39
C ASP A 282 -9.61 -15.69 11.92
N GLY A 283 -9.99 -14.59 12.57
CA GLY A 283 -10.01 -14.45 14.02
C GLY A 283 -8.63 -14.31 14.67
N LYS A 284 -7.53 -14.28 13.89
CA LYS A 284 -6.19 -14.02 14.40
C LYS A 284 -5.85 -12.55 14.25
N VAL A 285 -5.59 -11.90 15.39
CA VAL A 285 -5.18 -10.48 15.41
C VAL A 285 -3.80 -10.33 14.75
N ILE A 286 -3.71 -9.38 13.83
CA ILE A 286 -2.45 -9.00 13.18
C ILE A 286 -1.74 -7.96 14.05
N PRO A 287 -0.51 -8.24 14.54
CA PRO A 287 0.24 -7.30 15.36
C PRO A 287 0.57 -6.01 14.60
N PRO A 288 0.58 -4.83 15.25
CA PRO A 288 0.93 -3.54 14.64
C PRO A 288 2.31 -3.50 13.95
N GLU A 289 3.25 -4.32 14.43
CA GLU A 289 4.61 -4.41 13.89
C GLU A 289 4.72 -5.30 12.64
N SER A 290 3.66 -6.03 12.27
CA SER A 290 3.65 -6.88 11.08
C SER A 290 3.80 -6.05 9.79
N SER A 291 4.32 -6.69 8.75
CA SER A 291 4.29 -6.17 7.38
C SER A 291 2.94 -6.35 6.67
N ASP A 292 2.02 -7.10 7.28
CA ASP A 292 0.77 -7.49 6.64
C ASP A 292 -0.25 -6.35 6.65
N VAL A 293 -0.16 -5.40 7.58
CA VAL A 293 -1.08 -4.26 7.67
C VAL A 293 -0.29 -2.97 7.74
N ALA A 294 -0.67 -1.99 6.93
CA ALA A 294 -0.14 -0.64 7.02
C ALA A 294 -1.24 0.43 6.89
N VAL A 295 -1.01 1.57 7.54
CA VAL A 295 -1.82 2.78 7.41
C VAL A 295 -1.29 3.58 6.21
N VAL A 296 -2.00 3.55 5.09
CA VAL A 296 -1.58 4.26 3.86
C VAL A 296 -2.05 5.71 3.83
N SER A 297 -3.09 6.04 4.58
CA SER A 297 -3.55 7.42 4.76
C SER A 297 -4.28 7.55 6.08
N ASP A 298 -3.97 8.60 6.84
CA ASP A 298 -4.72 8.96 8.04
C ASP A 298 -4.94 10.47 8.07
N ASN A 299 -6.17 10.91 7.82
CA ASN A 299 -6.54 12.33 7.82
C ASN A 299 -7.71 12.59 8.79
N ASP A 300 -8.14 13.83 8.93
CA ASP A 300 -9.16 14.21 9.92
C ASP A 300 -10.52 13.54 9.71
N GLN A 301 -10.81 13.02 8.51
CA GLN A 301 -12.12 12.47 8.16
C GLN A 301 -12.08 10.95 7.96
N ASN A 302 -10.99 10.42 7.41
CA ASN A 302 -10.89 9.03 7.00
C ASN A 302 -9.52 8.45 7.37
N MET A 303 -9.53 7.15 7.70
CA MET A 303 -8.35 6.31 7.79
C MET A 303 -8.41 5.28 6.67
N THR A 304 -7.28 5.03 5.99
CA THR A 304 -7.15 3.96 5.01
C THR A 304 -6.07 2.98 5.46
N LEU A 305 -6.47 1.72 5.57
CA LEU A 305 -5.59 0.61 5.86
C LEU A 305 -5.41 -0.19 4.57
N GLU A 306 -4.23 -0.73 4.33
CA GLU A 306 -4.12 -1.89 3.44
C GLU A 306 -3.60 -3.12 4.18
N ILE A 307 -4.23 -4.23 3.81
CA ILE A 307 -4.16 -5.54 4.45
C ILE A 307 -3.72 -6.53 3.38
N ASN A 308 -2.58 -7.16 3.62
CA ASN A 308 -1.94 -8.14 2.76
C ASN A 308 -2.10 -9.55 3.35
N TYR A 309 -2.38 -10.52 2.49
CA TYR A 309 -2.59 -11.91 2.87
C TYR A 309 -2.23 -12.85 1.73
N HIS A 310 -2.13 -14.14 2.03
CA HIS A 310 -2.07 -15.16 0.98
C HIS A 310 -3.48 -15.40 0.45
N HIS A 311 -3.67 -15.49 -0.85
CA HIS A 311 -5.00 -15.78 -1.37
C HIS A 311 -5.45 -17.17 -0.92
N SER A 312 -6.63 -17.20 -0.30
CA SER A 312 -7.48 -18.36 -0.11
C SER A 312 -8.88 -17.81 0.23
N GLU A 313 -9.62 -18.47 1.10
CA GLU A 313 -10.84 -17.88 1.69
C GLU A 313 -10.48 -17.33 3.06
N HIS A 314 -10.70 -16.04 3.28
CA HIS A 314 -10.43 -15.39 4.56
C HIS A 314 -11.59 -14.53 5.02
N THR A 315 -11.75 -14.45 6.34
CA THR A 315 -12.59 -13.43 6.98
C THR A 315 -11.69 -12.33 7.52
N ILE A 316 -11.86 -11.11 7.03
CA ILE A 316 -11.14 -9.92 7.51
C ILE A 316 -12.07 -9.16 8.45
N GLU A 317 -11.54 -8.77 9.60
CA GLU A 317 -12.26 -7.93 10.56
C GLU A 317 -11.41 -6.72 10.93
N VAL A 318 -12.04 -5.54 10.93
CA VAL A 318 -11.44 -4.28 11.39
C VAL A 318 -12.28 -3.77 12.55
N SER A 319 -11.68 -3.71 13.73
CA SER A 319 -12.33 -3.27 14.97
C SER A 319 -11.69 -1.97 15.47
N GLY A 320 -12.49 -1.11 16.08
CA GLY A 320 -12.02 0.12 16.71
C GLY A 320 -12.49 0.23 18.16
N THR A 321 -11.81 1.03 18.98
CA THR A 321 -12.24 1.25 20.38
C THR A 321 -13.37 2.27 20.51
N SER A 322 -13.65 3.05 19.47
CA SER A 322 -14.75 4.01 19.41
C SER A 322 -15.58 3.86 18.14
N VAL A 323 -16.90 3.80 18.33
CA VAL A 323 -17.88 4.29 17.37
C VAL A 323 -18.42 5.57 18.01
N VAL A 324 -18.60 6.64 17.22
CA VAL A 324 -19.06 8.01 17.56
C VAL A 324 -19.51 8.24 19.02
N PRO A 325 -18.94 9.23 19.74
CA PRO A 325 -19.53 10.57 19.72
C PRO A 325 -18.49 11.68 19.52
N GLU A 326 -18.60 12.40 18.40
CA GLU A 326 -18.15 13.79 18.36
C GLU A 326 -19.31 14.63 18.91
N PHE A 327 -19.07 15.28 20.06
CA PHE A 327 -20.03 15.94 20.95
C PHE A 327 -21.41 16.21 20.35
N PRO A 328 -22.52 15.70 20.92
CA PRO A 328 -23.83 16.11 20.46
C PRO A 328 -23.89 17.62 20.64
N ILE A 329 -24.30 18.36 19.61
CA ILE A 329 -24.41 19.82 19.65
C ILE A 329 -25.27 20.26 20.86
N SER A 330 -26.17 19.38 21.33
CA SER A 330 -26.92 19.55 22.58
C SER A 330 -26.05 19.69 23.84
N ALA A 331 -24.90 19.00 23.95
CA ALA A 331 -23.97 19.14 25.05
C ALA A 331 -23.23 20.48 25.01
N LEU A 332 -22.87 20.97 23.82
CA LEU A 332 -22.32 22.32 23.64
C LEU A 332 -23.37 23.40 23.93
N ILE A 333 -24.61 23.23 23.49
CA ILE A 333 -25.73 24.13 23.79
C ILE A 333 -26.02 24.13 25.30
N LEU A 334 -25.99 22.96 25.96
CA LEU A 334 -26.21 22.86 27.40
C LEU A 334 -25.06 23.50 28.20
N ALA A 335 -23.80 23.29 27.80
CA ALA A 335 -22.66 23.94 28.43
C ALA A 335 -22.69 25.47 28.25
N ALA A 336 -23.06 25.95 27.06
CA ALA A 336 -23.26 27.38 26.79
C ALA A 336 -24.43 27.97 27.61
N ALA A 337 -25.54 27.23 27.73
CA ALA A 337 -26.68 27.64 28.55
C ALA A 337 -26.30 27.73 30.04
N ILE A 338 -25.63 26.73 30.59
CA ILE A 338 -25.16 26.73 31.99
C ILE A 338 -24.15 27.87 32.22
N GLY A 339 -23.21 28.08 31.28
CA GLY A 339 -22.26 29.20 31.34
C GLY A 339 -22.96 30.56 31.33
N SER A 340 -24.01 30.73 30.51
CA SER A 340 -24.77 31.98 30.45
C SER A 340 -25.56 32.26 31.74
N VAL A 341 -26.15 31.25 32.37
CA VAL A 341 -26.87 31.38 33.65
C VAL A 341 -25.90 31.76 34.77
N MET A 342 -24.73 31.13 34.83
CA MET A 342 -23.71 31.44 35.83
C MET A 342 -23.17 32.86 35.69
N ALA A 343 -23.00 33.35 34.45
CA ALA A 343 -22.60 34.73 34.19
C ALA A 343 -23.67 35.74 34.65
N ILE A 344 -24.95 35.46 34.39
CA ILE A 344 -26.06 36.30 34.84
C ILE A 344 -26.13 36.36 36.37
N VAL A 345 -26.03 35.22 37.05
CA VAL A 345 -26.05 35.13 38.52
C VAL A 345 -24.89 35.93 39.13
N ALA A 346 -23.68 35.82 38.58
CA ALA A 346 -22.51 36.58 39.04
C ALA A 346 -22.69 38.10 38.89
N ILE A 347 -23.33 38.55 37.80
CA ILE A 347 -23.63 39.97 37.56
C ILE A 347 -24.68 40.48 38.55
N THR A 348 -25.74 39.70 38.81
CA THR A 348 -26.80 40.08 39.76
C THR A 348 -26.32 40.08 41.21
N CYS A 349 -25.47 39.13 41.61
CA CYS A 349 -24.88 39.10 42.96
C CYS A 349 -23.94 40.28 43.21
N ARG A 350 -23.21 40.76 42.19
CA ARG A 350 -22.41 42.00 42.30
C ARG A 350 -23.27 43.26 42.44
N LYS A 351 -24.47 43.27 41.86
CA LYS A 351 -25.36 44.44 41.88
C LYS A 351 -26.17 44.57 43.17
N SER A 352 -26.39 43.47 43.89
CA SER A 352 -27.14 43.47 45.17
C SER A 352 -26.30 43.80 46.41
N GLY A 353 -24.98 43.96 46.28
CA GLY A 353 -24.07 44.29 47.40
C GLY A 353 -23.90 45.77 47.74
N ILE A 354 -24.57 46.70 47.04
CA ILE A 354 -24.28 48.16 47.18
C ILE A 354 -25.48 48.99 47.69
N ASN A 355 -26.71 48.47 47.73
CA ASN A 355 -27.90 49.29 48.02
C ASN A 355 -28.53 49.03 49.39
N GLY A 356 -27.76 49.13 50.48
CA GLY A 356 -28.30 48.82 51.81
C GLY A 356 -27.55 49.40 53.01
N PHE A 357 -27.05 50.64 52.97
CA PHE A 357 -26.75 51.36 54.22
C PHE A 357 -26.80 52.89 54.07
N GLN A 358 -28.02 53.44 54.03
CA GLN A 358 -28.29 54.80 54.48
C GLN A 358 -29.63 54.80 55.20
N SER A 359 -29.59 54.71 56.53
CA SER A 359 -30.71 55.04 57.41
C SER A 359 -30.29 56.23 58.27
N LYS A 360 -31.02 57.33 58.14
CA LYS A 360 -30.88 58.59 58.87
C LYS A 360 -31.57 58.53 60.25
N SER A 361 -31.04 59.35 61.15
CA SER A 361 -31.63 59.95 62.37
C SER A 361 -31.70 59.03 63.60
N LYS A 362 -31.36 59.47 64.81
CA LYS A 362 -31.27 60.83 65.38
C LYS A 362 -29.98 61.04 66.15
#